data_AF-A0A193SJM1-F1
#
_entry.id   AF-A0A193SJM1-F1
#
_cell.length_a   1.000
_cell.length_b   1.000
_cell.length_c   1.000
_cell.angle_alpha   90.00
_cell.angle_beta   90.00
_cell.angle_gamma   90.00
#
_symmetry.space_group_name_H-M   'P 1'
#
loop_
_entity.id
_entity.type
_entity.pdbx_description
1 polymer ?
#
loop_
_entity_poly.entity_id
_entity_poly.type
_entity_poly.pdbx_seq_one_letter_code
_entity_poly.pdbx_strand_id
1 'polypeptide(L)'
;MNGMEIDGKRLADEYIAKVAIKPVKKRFPVASESSTTQRGGRIVATSNMHTTGGRVALVGDLAHYPDCSQSRIVSGVGPAMHHEGHQVALVGSLFENGDVITGPDHSGIVVVEYADKSAAPGLHDPVSPTGAY
;
A
#
# COMPACT_ATOMS: atom_id res chain seq x y z
N MET A 1 24.74 -16.66 -43.26
CA MET A 1 23.39 -16.45 -42.71
C MET A 1 23.36 -16.95 -41.26
N ASN A 2 23.77 -16.13 -40.28
CA ASN A 2 23.80 -16.54 -38.86
C ASN A 2 23.69 -15.38 -37.85
N GLY A 3 23.74 -14.11 -38.29
CA GLY A 3 23.61 -12.94 -37.39
C GLY A 3 22.18 -12.41 -37.26
N MET A 4 21.43 -12.39 -38.37
CA MET A 4 20.08 -11.80 -38.44
C MET A 4 19.01 -12.68 -37.75
N GLU A 5 19.20 -14.00 -37.75
CA GLU A 5 18.29 -14.97 -37.11
C GLU A 5 18.47 -15.01 -35.57
N ILE A 6 19.69 -14.82 -35.09
CA ILE A 6 20.00 -14.69 -33.65
C ILE A 6 19.42 -13.38 -33.09
N ASP A 7 19.49 -12.28 -33.86
CA ASP A 7 18.98 -10.99 -33.41
C ASP A 7 17.43 -10.95 -33.38
N GLY A 8 16.78 -11.59 -34.35
CA GLY A 8 15.33 -11.74 -34.38
C GLY A 8 14.77 -12.57 -33.22
N LYS A 9 15.44 -13.68 -32.87
CA LYS A 9 15.04 -14.51 -31.72
C LYS A 9 15.21 -13.78 -30.39
N ARG A 10 16.34 -13.08 -30.21
CA ARG A 10 16.58 -12.26 -29.01
C ARG A 10 15.52 -11.16 -28.84
N LEU A 11 15.18 -10.46 -29.92
CA LEU A 11 14.13 -9.42 -29.92
C LEU A 11 12.75 -10.00 -29.58
N ALA A 12 12.42 -11.19 -30.10
CA ALA A 12 11.19 -11.88 -29.76
C ALA A 12 11.16 -12.30 -28.29
N ASP A 13 12.24 -12.87 -27.76
CA ASP A 13 12.34 -13.28 -26.36
C ASP A 13 12.26 -12.06 -25.41
N GLU A 14 12.94 -10.96 -25.74
CA GLU A 14 12.84 -9.70 -24.99
C GLU A 14 11.43 -9.09 -25.04
N TYR A 15 10.77 -9.17 -26.20
CA TYR A 15 9.38 -8.70 -26.35
C TYR A 15 8.42 -9.57 -25.52
N ILE A 16 8.53 -10.89 -25.63
CA ILE A 16 7.73 -11.86 -24.87
C ILE A 16 7.96 -11.68 -23.37
N ALA A 17 9.20 -11.46 -22.92
CA ALA A 17 9.50 -11.16 -21.53
C ALA A 17 8.91 -9.81 -21.07
N LYS A 18 8.87 -8.80 -21.94
CA LYS A 18 8.25 -7.49 -21.65
C LYS A 18 6.73 -7.56 -21.58
N VAL A 19 6.08 -8.40 -22.40
CA VAL A 19 4.61 -8.54 -22.43
C VAL A 19 4.09 -9.70 -21.59
N ALA A 20 4.97 -10.52 -21.01
CA ALA A 20 4.60 -11.60 -20.11
C ALA A 20 3.84 -11.03 -18.91
N ILE A 21 2.59 -11.48 -18.76
CA ILE A 21 1.78 -11.17 -17.57
C ILE A 21 2.47 -11.82 -16.38
N LYS A 22 3.01 -10.99 -15.48
CA LYS A 22 3.57 -11.49 -14.23
C LYS A 22 2.43 -11.96 -13.33
N PRO A 23 2.48 -13.19 -12.79
CA PRO A 23 1.44 -13.69 -11.91
C PRO A 23 1.35 -12.80 -10.67
N VAL A 24 0.15 -12.26 -10.39
CA VAL A 24 -0.09 -11.45 -9.19
C VAL A 24 -0.39 -12.38 -8.01
N LYS A 25 0.35 -12.21 -6.91
CA LYS A 25 0.14 -12.94 -5.66
C LYS A 25 -0.91 -12.25 -4.80
N LYS A 26 -0.78 -10.94 -4.59
CA LYS A 26 -1.71 -10.16 -3.74
C LYS A 26 -1.78 -8.70 -4.18
N ARG A 27 -2.93 -8.08 -3.90
CA ARG A 27 -3.21 -6.65 -4.12
C ARG A 27 -3.54 -6.00 -2.79
N PHE A 28 -2.95 -4.85 -2.55
CA PHE A 28 -3.13 -4.07 -1.33
C PHE A 28 -3.59 -2.66 -1.74
N PRO A 29 -4.90 -2.39 -1.67
CA PRO A 29 -5.41 -1.06 -1.93
C PRO A 29 -4.86 -0.03 -0.95
N VAL A 30 -4.59 1.18 -1.44
CA VAL A 30 -4.26 2.32 -0.58
C VAL A 30 -5.49 2.75 0.21
N ALA A 31 -5.29 3.01 1.50
CA ALA A 31 -6.33 3.50 2.39
C ALA A 31 -6.52 5.01 2.22
N SER A 32 -7.75 5.49 2.41
CA SER A 32 -8.09 6.91 2.38
C SER A 32 -9.01 7.27 3.54
N GLU A 33 -9.37 8.55 3.68
CA GLU A 33 -10.36 9.02 4.66
C GLU A 33 -11.72 8.30 4.58
N SER A 34 -12.06 7.81 3.40
CA SER A 34 -13.30 7.05 3.17
C SER A 34 -13.17 5.55 3.49
N SER A 35 -11.97 5.07 3.87
CA SER A 35 -11.80 3.71 4.38
C SER A 35 -12.31 3.60 5.82
N THR A 36 -12.95 2.48 6.12
CA THR A 36 -13.41 2.07 7.44
C THR A 36 -12.42 1.13 8.10
N THR A 37 -12.62 0.97 9.40
CA THR A 37 -11.85 0.05 10.25
C THR A 37 -12.77 -1.03 10.83
N GLN A 38 -12.19 -2.15 11.27
CA GLN A 38 -12.93 -3.28 11.80
C GLN A 38 -13.78 -2.90 13.03
N ARG A 39 -13.31 -1.97 13.87
CA ARG A 39 -14.04 -1.48 15.04
C ARG A 39 -14.85 -0.20 14.79
N GLY A 40 -15.02 0.20 13.53
CA GLY A 40 -15.88 1.33 13.15
C GLY A 40 -15.28 2.72 13.39
N GLY A 41 -13.96 2.80 13.61
CA GLY A 41 -13.21 4.05 13.62
C GLY A 41 -13.20 4.74 12.26
N ARG A 42 -13.27 6.08 12.28
CA ARG A 42 -13.21 6.96 11.11
C ARG A 42 -11.84 7.58 10.99
N ILE A 43 -11.19 7.39 9.85
CA ILE A 43 -9.82 7.88 9.59
C ILE A 43 -9.86 9.40 9.33
N VAL A 44 -8.92 10.12 9.94
CA VAL A 44 -8.63 11.53 9.69
C VAL A 44 -7.26 11.60 9.03
N ALA A 45 -7.23 11.64 7.69
CA ALA A 45 -5.97 11.64 6.96
C ALA A 45 -5.43 13.05 6.77
N THR A 46 -4.12 13.24 6.92
CA THR A 46 -3.49 14.57 6.83
C THR A 46 -2.74 14.83 5.53
N SER A 47 -2.61 13.83 4.66
CA SER A 47 -1.79 13.98 3.46
C SER A 47 -2.34 15.02 2.48
N ASN A 48 -1.45 15.63 1.69
CA ASN A 48 -1.86 16.48 0.58
C ASN A 48 -2.35 15.70 -0.67
N MET A 49 -2.23 14.36 -0.66
CA MET A 49 -2.57 13.50 -1.80
C MET A 49 -4.05 13.11 -1.75
N HIS A 50 -4.78 13.38 -2.83
CA HIS A 50 -6.21 13.15 -2.92
C HIS A 50 -6.56 12.07 -3.94
N THR A 51 -7.61 11.31 -3.62
CA THR A 51 -8.20 10.27 -4.46
C THR A 51 -9.73 10.43 -4.46
N THR A 52 -10.45 9.56 -5.17
CA THR A 52 -11.93 9.53 -5.11
C THR A 52 -12.44 9.29 -3.69
N GLY A 53 -11.64 8.63 -2.85
CA GLY A 53 -11.93 8.40 -1.43
C GLY A 53 -11.49 9.49 -0.46
N GLY A 54 -11.14 10.68 -0.94
CA GLY A 54 -10.58 11.75 -0.11
C GLY A 54 -9.06 11.67 0.01
N ARG A 55 -8.51 12.23 1.09
CA ARG A 55 -7.06 12.22 1.33
C ARG A 55 -6.55 10.80 1.57
N VAL A 56 -5.36 10.50 1.06
CA VAL A 56 -4.68 9.23 1.31
C VAL A 56 -4.21 9.18 2.76
N ALA A 57 -4.45 8.05 3.41
CA ALA A 57 -4.02 7.84 4.79
C ALA A 57 -2.53 7.49 4.85
N LEU A 58 -1.85 8.03 5.86
CA LEU A 58 -0.45 7.81 6.17
C LEU A 58 -0.31 7.14 7.54
N VAL A 59 0.79 6.40 7.73
CA VAL A 59 1.20 5.97 9.07
C VAL A 59 1.43 7.21 9.93
N GLY A 60 0.78 7.27 11.10
CA GLY A 60 0.73 8.46 11.95
C GLY A 60 -0.64 9.13 12.01
N ASP A 61 -1.51 8.93 11.01
CA ASP A 61 -2.88 9.45 11.02
C ASP A 61 -3.73 8.78 12.12
N LEU A 62 -4.79 9.47 12.53
CA LEU A 62 -5.68 9.02 13.60
C LEU A 62 -6.99 8.43 13.06
N ALA A 63 -7.56 7.47 13.79
CA ALA A 63 -8.96 7.11 13.70
C ALA A 63 -9.71 7.58 14.95
N HIS A 64 -10.91 8.13 14.76
CA HIS A 64 -11.85 8.49 15.82
C HIS A 64 -12.95 7.44 15.94
N TYR A 65 -13.22 6.98 17.15
CA TYR A 65 -14.18 5.93 17.44
C TYR A 65 -15.49 6.47 18.05
N PRO A 66 -16.59 5.70 17.99
CA PRO A 66 -17.88 6.09 18.58
C PRO A 66 -17.84 6.29 20.10
N ASP A 67 -16.92 5.63 20.79
CA ASP A 67 -16.69 5.78 22.24
C ASP A 67 -15.82 7.01 22.58
N CYS A 68 -15.60 7.90 21.61
CA CYS A 68 -14.73 9.08 21.68
C CYS A 68 -13.24 8.78 21.87
N SER A 69 -12.82 7.50 21.82
CA SER A 69 -11.40 7.16 21.81
C SER A 69 -10.77 7.47 20.45
N GLN A 70 -9.43 7.54 20.43
CA GLN A 70 -8.64 7.72 19.23
C GLN A 70 -7.51 6.69 19.20
N SER A 71 -7.10 6.30 18.00
CA SER A 71 -5.93 5.43 17.82
C SER A 71 -5.16 5.81 16.57
N ARG A 72 -3.84 5.67 16.61
CA ARG A 72 -2.95 5.99 15.49
C ARG A 72 -2.72 4.80 14.57
N ILE A 73 -2.62 5.04 13.25
CA ILE A 73 -2.16 4.05 12.27
C ILE A 73 -0.66 3.81 12.48
N VAL A 74 -0.27 2.55 12.64
CA VAL A 74 1.13 2.16 12.95
C VAL A 74 1.77 1.28 11.91
N SER A 75 1.08 0.85 10.87
CA SER A 75 1.68 0.04 9.81
C SER A 75 1.23 0.52 8.44
N GLY A 76 1.99 0.22 7.40
CA GLY A 76 1.63 0.60 6.04
C GLY A 76 2.30 -0.27 5.00
N VAL A 77 2.68 0.35 3.89
CA VAL A 77 3.34 -0.29 2.75
C VAL A 77 4.82 -0.66 2.99
N GLY A 78 5.37 -0.36 4.16
CA GLY A 78 6.79 -0.53 4.42
C GLY A 78 7.64 0.48 3.63
N PRO A 79 8.88 0.14 3.25
CA PRO A 79 9.78 1.05 2.56
C PRO A 79 9.40 1.29 1.09
N ALA A 80 8.42 0.57 0.55
CA ALA A 80 8.11 0.57 -0.87
C ALA A 80 7.42 1.86 -1.35
N MET A 81 6.75 2.61 -0.48
CA MET A 81 6.12 3.88 -0.85
C MET A 81 5.99 4.81 0.36
N HIS A 82 6.63 5.98 0.27
CA HIS A 82 6.51 7.05 1.25
C HIS A 82 5.93 8.29 0.60
N HIS A 83 5.17 9.05 1.38
CA HIS A 83 4.65 10.36 1.01
C HIS A 83 4.78 11.30 2.21
N GLU A 84 5.29 12.51 1.98
CA GLU A 84 5.53 13.49 3.05
C GLU A 84 6.33 12.94 4.24
N GLY A 85 7.31 12.06 3.96
CA GLY A 85 8.16 11.43 4.98
C GLY A 85 7.51 10.25 5.74
N HIS A 86 6.25 9.93 5.46
CA HIS A 86 5.50 8.87 6.14
C HIS A 86 5.17 7.72 5.17
N GLN A 87 5.05 6.51 5.70
CA GLN A 87 4.61 5.36 4.89
C GLN A 87 3.13 5.53 4.51
N VAL A 88 2.77 5.16 3.28
CA VAL A 88 1.36 5.11 2.86
C VAL A 88 0.66 3.96 3.58
N ALA A 89 -0.51 4.24 4.15
CA ALA A 89 -1.35 3.22 4.77
C ALA A 89 -2.15 2.45 3.71
N LEU A 90 -2.33 1.17 3.96
CA LEU A 90 -3.03 0.23 3.07
C LEU A 90 -4.23 -0.38 3.78
N VAL A 91 -5.19 -0.90 3.02
CA VAL A 91 -6.18 -1.84 3.57
C VAL A 91 -5.45 -3.06 4.15
N GLY A 92 -5.73 -3.37 5.42
CA GLY A 92 -5.00 -4.34 6.24
C GLY A 92 -4.01 -3.71 7.23
N SER A 93 -3.83 -2.39 7.20
CA SER A 93 -2.96 -1.70 8.16
C SER A 93 -3.55 -1.65 9.56
N LEU A 94 -2.68 -1.73 10.55
CA LEU A 94 -2.97 -1.78 11.97
C LEU A 94 -2.98 -0.41 12.63
N PHE A 95 -3.75 -0.33 13.72
CA PHE A 95 -3.74 0.77 14.68
C PHE A 95 -3.07 0.35 16.00
N GLU A 96 -2.62 1.31 16.80
CA GLU A 96 -2.05 1.07 18.15
C GLU A 96 -2.96 0.23 19.05
N ASN A 97 -4.28 0.42 18.97
CA ASN A 97 -5.28 -0.33 19.73
C ASN A 97 -5.58 -1.74 19.18
N GLY A 98 -4.83 -2.20 18.18
CA GLY A 98 -4.99 -3.49 17.52
C GLY A 98 -6.15 -3.57 16.52
N ASP A 99 -6.78 -2.44 16.17
CA ASP A 99 -7.77 -2.38 15.09
C ASP A 99 -7.09 -2.42 13.71
N VAL A 100 -7.89 -2.64 12.66
CA VAL A 100 -7.39 -2.86 11.29
C VAL A 100 -8.23 -2.07 10.29
N ILE A 101 -7.59 -1.45 9.30
CA ILE A 101 -8.28 -0.84 8.15
C ILE A 101 -8.86 -1.94 7.25
N THR A 102 -10.15 -1.89 6.97
CA THR A 102 -10.86 -2.92 6.19
C THR A 102 -11.24 -2.48 4.76
N GLY A 103 -10.98 -1.24 4.38
CA GLY A 103 -11.44 -0.66 3.10
C GLY A 103 -12.78 0.06 3.27
N PRO A 104 -13.58 0.33 2.24
CA PRO A 104 -13.39 -0.03 0.83
C PRO A 104 -12.17 0.67 0.19
N ASP A 105 -11.76 0.16 -0.98
CA ASP A 105 -10.82 0.84 -1.87
C ASP A 105 -11.57 1.95 -2.62
N HIS A 106 -11.14 3.18 -2.39
CA HIS A 106 -11.63 4.36 -3.10
C HIS A 106 -10.48 5.14 -3.75
N SER A 107 -9.27 4.57 -3.73
CA SER A 107 -8.05 5.28 -4.07
C SER A 107 -7.71 5.18 -5.56
N GLY A 108 -8.06 4.05 -6.18
CA GLY A 108 -7.56 3.67 -7.52
C GLY A 108 -6.07 3.33 -7.54
N ILE A 109 -5.39 3.39 -6.38
CA ILE A 109 -3.97 3.10 -6.21
C ILE A 109 -3.85 1.78 -5.48
N VAL A 110 -3.17 0.82 -6.11
CA VAL A 110 -3.00 -0.53 -5.56
C VAL A 110 -1.54 -0.90 -5.58
N VAL A 111 -1.03 -1.34 -4.43
CA VAL A 111 0.28 -1.97 -4.34
C VAL A 111 0.12 -3.44 -4.72
N VAL A 112 0.93 -3.91 -5.66
CA VAL A 112 0.84 -5.26 -6.22
C VAL A 112 2.08 -6.06 -5.83
N GLU A 113 1.87 -7.18 -5.16
CA GLU A 113 2.90 -8.19 -4.92
C GLU A 113 2.80 -9.24 -6.04
N TYR A 114 3.87 -9.40 -6.81
CA TYR A 114 3.98 -10.42 -7.85
C TYR A 114 4.53 -11.73 -7.28
N ALA A 115 4.08 -12.87 -7.78
CA ALA A 115 4.43 -14.19 -7.26
C ALA A 115 5.88 -14.60 -7.55
N ASP A 116 6.53 -13.95 -8.53
CA ASP A 116 7.95 -14.13 -8.86
C ASP A 116 8.89 -13.27 -8.02
N LYS A 117 8.35 -12.52 -7.05
CA LYS A 117 9.11 -11.65 -6.14
C LYS A 117 8.97 -12.10 -4.69
N SER A 118 10.03 -11.89 -3.92
CA SER A 118 9.96 -11.96 -2.47
C SER A 118 8.97 -10.93 -1.93
N ALA A 119 8.34 -11.24 -0.80
CA ALA A 119 7.44 -10.31 -0.13
C ALA A 119 8.14 -8.97 0.13
N ALA A 120 7.38 -7.87 -0.03
CA ALA A 120 7.90 -6.54 0.28
C ALA A 120 8.27 -6.49 1.77
N PRO A 121 9.53 -6.15 2.12
CA PRO A 121 9.93 -6.02 3.52
C PRO A 121 9.04 -5.00 4.25
N GLY A 122 8.66 -5.22 5.50
CA GLY A 122 7.95 -4.20 6.30
C GLY A 122 6.47 -4.00 5.94
N LEU A 123 5.91 -4.78 5.01
CA LEU A 123 4.53 -4.64 4.56
C LEU A 123 3.56 -5.04 5.68
N HIS A 124 2.75 -4.09 6.14
CA HIS A 124 1.88 -4.19 7.32
C HIS A 124 2.60 -4.46 8.64
N ASP A 125 3.93 -4.41 8.67
CA ASP A 125 4.67 -4.49 9.92
C ASP A 125 4.49 -3.16 10.68
N PRO A 126 4.22 -3.19 11.99
CA PRO A 126 4.18 -1.98 12.79
C PRO A 126 5.52 -1.25 12.76
N VAL A 127 5.50 0.06 12.54
CA VAL A 127 6.66 0.91 12.79
C VAL A 127 6.88 1.00 14.29
N SER A 128 8.11 0.72 14.75
CA SER A 128 8.45 0.99 16.15
C SER A 128 8.31 2.49 16.41
N PRO A 129 7.75 2.91 17.57
CA PRO A 129 7.76 4.30 17.98
C PRO A 129 9.20 4.69 18.39
N THR A 130 10.07 4.84 17.42
CA THR A 130 11.46 5.28 17.60
C THR A 130 11.68 6.51 16.75
N GLY A 131 11.57 7.67 17.40
CA GLY A 131 11.87 8.99 16.85
C GLY A 131 10.85 10.03 17.28
N ALA A 132 11.15 10.76 18.36
CA ALA A 132 10.40 11.93 18.78
C ALA A 132 10.43 13.05 17.71
N TYR A 133 9.38 13.88 17.75
CA TYR A 133 9.15 15.19 17.12
C TYR A 133 10.29 15.85 16.32
#